data_AF-A0AAW5N0G5-F1
#
_entry.id   AF-A0AAW5N0G5-F1
#
_cell.length_a   1.000
_cell.length_b   1.000
_cell.length_c   1.000
_cell.angle_alpha   90.00
_cell.angle_beta   90.00
_cell.angle_gamma   90.00
#
_symmetry.space_group_name_H-M   'P 1'
#
loop_
_entity.id
_entity.type
_entity.pdbx_description
1 polymer ?
#
loop_
_entity_poly.entity_id
_entity_poly.type
_entity_poly.pdbx_seq_one_letter_code
_entity_poly.pdbx_strand_id
1 'polypeptide(L)' 'TRFIVAGGETSGVVTQSLGIKGFHIGPTISPGVPWVNALDKPVSLALKSGNFGDEAFFSRAQREFLS' A
#
# COMPACT_ATOMS: atom_id res chain seq x y z
N THR A 1 2.19 -12.05 -0.20
CA THR A 1 2.30 -11.35 1.12
C THR A 1 1.73 -9.95 1.01
N ARG A 2 1.15 -9.40 2.07
CA ARG A 2 0.48 -8.07 2.04
C ARG A 2 0.99 -7.17 3.16
N PHE A 3 1.24 -5.90 2.83
CA PHE A 3 1.66 -4.87 3.78
C PHE A 3 0.75 -3.65 3.67
N ILE A 4 0.30 -3.12 4.81
CA ILE A 4 -0.36 -1.81 4.87
C ILE A 4 0.55 -0.93 5.72
N VAL A 5 1.09 0.12 5.13
CA VAL A 5 2.12 0.97 5.74
C VAL A 5 1.59 2.39 5.81
N ALA A 6 1.77 3.04 6.96
CA ALA A 6 1.43 4.44 7.15
C ALA A 6 2.68 5.26 7.48
N GLY A 7 2.76 6.46 6.91
CA GLY A 7 3.93 7.34 6.99
C GLY A 7 4.74 7.29 5.69
N GLY A 8 5.11 8.45 5.16
CA GLY A 8 5.82 8.57 3.89
C GLY A 8 7.24 7.98 3.97
N GLU A 9 7.99 8.38 4.99
CA GLU A 9 9.35 7.90 5.26
C GLU A 9 9.35 6.40 5.55
N THR A 10 8.40 5.94 6.38
CA THR A 10 8.23 4.50 6.69
C THR A 10 7.92 3.69 5.44
N SER A 11 7.06 4.19 4.56
CA SER A 11 6.74 3.55 3.27
C SER A 11 7.97 3.44 2.37
N GLY A 12 8.82 4.47 2.35
CA GLY A 12 10.09 4.44 1.61
C GLY A 12 11.04 3.36 2.15
N VAL A 13 11.23 3.30 3.47
CA VAL A 13 12.09 2.29 4.10
C VAL A 13 11.56 0.88 3.83
N VAL A 14 10.26 0.63 3.99
CA VAL A 14 9.67 -0.69 3.76
C VAL A 14 9.86 -1.14 2.30
N THR A 15 9.58 -0.28 1.33
CA THR A 15 9.74 -0.63 -0.09
C THR A 15 11.20 -0.87 -0.47
N GLN A 16 12.13 -0.10 0.09
CA GLN A 16 13.57 -0.28 -0.08
C GLN A 16 14.07 -1.59 0.56
N SER A 17 13.70 -1.88 1.81
CA SER A 17 14.08 -3.12 2.50
C SER A 17 13.52 -4.37 1.83
N LEU A 18 12.33 -4.27 1.22
CA LEU A 18 11.75 -5.34 0.41
C LEU A 18 12.36 -5.42 -0.99
N GLY A 19 13.26 -4.49 -1.37
CA GLY A 19 13.92 -4.46 -2.67
C GLY A 19 12.94 -4.31 -3.83
N ILE A 20 11.91 -3.48 -3.68
CA ILE A 20 10.89 -3.26 -4.72
C ILE A 20 11.32 -2.10 -5.61
N LYS A 21 11.35 -2.33 -6.93
CA LYS A 21 11.82 -1.34 -7.92
C LYS A 21 10.70 -0.64 -8.68
N GLY A 22 9.47 -1.12 -8.54
CA GLY A 22 8.31 -0.59 -9.22
C GLY A 22 7.07 -1.37 -8.86
N PHE A 23 5.92 -0.84 -9.29
CA PHE A 23 4.63 -1.42 -8.98
C PHE A 23 3.67 -1.35 -10.16
N HIS A 24 2.73 -2.31 -10.20
CA HIS A 24 1.45 -2.12 -10.86
C HIS A 24 0.48 -1.43 -9.92
N ILE A 25 -0.23 -0.43 -10.42
CA ILE A 25 -1.30 0.25 -9.70
C ILE A 25 -2.57 -0.59 -9.78
N GLY A 26 -3.16 -0.89 -8.63
CA GLY A 26 -4.40 -1.64 -8.48
C GLY A 26 -5.56 -0.76 -8.02
N PRO A 27 -6.60 -1.38 -7.42
CA PRO A 27 -7.78 -0.68 -6.93
C PRO A 27 -7.45 0.40 -5.89
N THR A 28 -8.22 1.49 -5.95
CA THR A 28 -8.09 2.60 -5.00
C THR A 28 -8.75 2.27 -3.68
N ILE A 29 -7.99 2.37 -2.58
CA ILE A 29 -8.54 2.24 -1.21
C ILE A 29 -9.08 3.59 -0.76
N SER A 30 -8.32 4.66 -0.95
CA SER A 30 -8.72 6.03 -0.61
C SER A 30 -8.18 6.99 -1.65
N PRO A 31 -8.72 8.22 -1.77
CA PRO A 31 -8.13 9.23 -2.65
C PRO A 31 -6.62 9.34 -2.41
N GLY A 32 -5.82 9.05 -3.44
CA GLY A 32 -4.35 9.08 -3.36
C GLY A 32 -3.66 7.85 -2.75
N VAL A 33 -4.39 6.81 -2.34
CA VAL A 33 -3.83 5.59 -1.74
C VAL A 33 -4.45 4.35 -2.39
N PRO A 34 -3.89 3.85 -3.50
CA PRO A 34 -4.29 2.57 -4.09
C PRO A 34 -3.54 1.39 -3.46
N TRP A 35 -4.07 0.20 -3.70
CA TRP A 35 -3.28 -1.02 -3.64
C TRP A 35 -2.25 -1.01 -4.78
N VAL A 36 -1.05 -1.49 -4.49
CA VAL A 36 0.01 -1.65 -5.48
C VAL A 36 0.62 -3.05 -5.38
N ASN A 37 0.96 -3.64 -6.52
CA ASN A 37 1.60 -4.95 -6.58
C ASN A 37 3.03 -4.78 -7.10
N ALA A 38 4.01 -5.35 -6.39
CA ALA A 38 5.39 -5.34 -6.87
C ALA A 38 5.51 -6.08 -8.21
N LEU A 39 6.35 -5.58 -9.12
CA LEU A 39 6.48 -6.13 -10.47
C LEU A 39 7.11 -7.53 -10.51
N ASP A 40 8.04 -7.78 -9.59
CA ASP A 40 8.97 -8.92 -9.64
C ASP A 40 8.80 -9.91 -8.47
N LYS A 41 7.79 -9.70 -7.61
CA LYS A 41 7.55 -10.52 -6.43
C LYS A 41 6.08 -10.53 -6.01
N PRO A 42 5.60 -11.59 -5.35
CA PRO A 42 4.21 -11.73 -4.90
C PRO A 42 3.94 -10.91 -3.62
N VAL A 43 4.21 -9.61 -3.67
CA VAL A 43 4.02 -8.66 -2.58
C VAL A 43 3.07 -7.56 -3.02
N SER A 44 2.02 -7.36 -2.23
CA SER A 44 1.06 -6.26 -2.40
C SER A 44 1.21 -5.27 -1.25
N LEU A 45 1.13 -3.98 -1.54
CA LEU A 45 1.29 -2.91 -0.57
C LEU A 45 0.18 -1.86 -0.69
N ALA A 46 -0.22 -1.30 0.44
CA ALA A 46 -0.94 -0.04 0.52
C ALA A 46 -0.05 0.96 1.26
N LEU A 47 0.39 2.01 0.57
CA LEU A 47 1.35 3.00 1.08
C LEU A 47 0.62 4.31 1.39
N LYS A 48 0.22 4.50 2.65
CA LYS A 48 -0.57 5.64 3.11
C LYS A 48 0.36 6.76 3.60
N SER A 49 0.43 7.88 2.88
CA SER A 49 1.04 9.10 3.43
C SER A 49 0.19 9.66 4.57
N GLY A 50 0.81 10.40 5.50
CA GLY A 50 0.26 10.73 6.82
C GLY A 50 -1.23 11.09 6.83
N ASN A 51 -1.61 12.19 6.18
CA ASN A 51 -2.97 12.74 6.24
C ASN A 51 -3.96 12.11 5.25
N PHE A 52 -3.62 11.03 4.57
CA PHE A 52 -4.48 10.41 3.55
C PHE A 52 -5.42 9.35 4.13
N GLY A 53 -6.65 9.25 3.63
CA GLY A 53 -7.64 8.28 4.12
C GLY A 53 -8.34 8.71 5.41
N ASP A 54 -9.18 7.82 5.93
CA ASP A 54 -10.06 8.04 7.08
C ASP A 54 -9.64 7.17 8.29
N GLU A 55 -10.33 7.33 9.42
CA GLU A 55 -10.12 6.50 10.62
C GLU A 55 -10.31 4.99 10.32
N ALA A 56 -11.14 4.67 9.34
CA ALA A 56 -11.42 3.30 8.92
C ALA A 56 -10.42 2.73 7.90
N PHE A 57 -9.40 3.48 7.48
CA PHE A 57 -8.52 3.13 6.36
C PHE A 57 -7.94 1.72 6.46
N PHE A 58 -7.38 1.34 7.61
CA PHE A 58 -6.76 0.02 7.77
C PHE A 58 -7.77 -1.14 7.69
N SER A 59 -9.00 -0.91 8.15
CA SER A 59 -10.07 -1.91 8.05
C SER A 59 -10.53 -2.04 6.60
N ARG A 60 -10.71 -0.92 5.91
CA ARG A 60 -11.09 -0.88 4.50
C ARG A 60 -10.03 -1.51 3.59
N ALA A 61 -8.76 -1.16 3.77
CA ALA A 61 -7.65 -1.75 3.04
C ALA A 61 -7.67 -3.29 3.10
N GLN A 62 -7.94 -3.87 4.28
CA GLN A 62 -8.02 -5.33 4.43
C GLN A 62 -9.22 -5.96 3.72
N ARG A 63 -10.36 -5.27 3.69
CA ARG A 63 -11.60 -5.75 3.06
C ARG A 63 -11.56 -5.60 1.54
N GLU A 64 -11.13 -4.45 1.06
CA GLU A 64 -11.10 -4.06 -0.36
C GLU A 64 -9.98 -4.74 -1.16
N PHE A 65 -9.09 -5.49 -0.50
CA PHE A 65 -8.08 -6.31 -1.20
C PHE A 65 -8.67 -7.54 -1.88
N LEU A 66 -9.85 -8.02 -1.44
CA LEU A 66 -10.47 -9.26 -1.92
C LEU A 66 -11.56 -9.04 -2.98
N SER A 67 -11.78 -7.79 -3.42
CA SER A 67 -12.69 -7.45 -4.52
C SER A 67 -11.93 -7.30 -5.83
#